data_AF-A0AAQ4E930-F1
#
_entry.id   AF-A0AAQ4E930-F1
#
_cell.length_a   1.000
_cell.length_b   1.000
_cell.length_c   1.000
_cell.angle_alpha   90.00
_cell.angle_beta   90.00
_cell.angle_gamma   90.00
#
_symmetry.space_group_name_H-M   'P 1'
#
loop_
_entity.id
_entity.type
_entity.pdbx_description
1 polymer ?
#
loop_
_entity_poly.entity_id
_entity_poly.type
_entity_poly.pdbx_seq_one_letter_code
_entity_poly.pdbx_strand_id
1 'polypeptide(L)' 'MALALNRYIGNSVLPMLIQYYSYFTDAENYASLLDATLHTVYRLSKVKILTKGQREKVSDFLVALTRNVG' A
#
# COMPACT_ATOMS: atom_id res chain seq x y z
N MET A 1 16.99 -14.36 4.30
CA MET A 1 15.72 -14.32 3.52
C MET A 1 14.85 -13.12 3.86
N ALA A 2 14.52 -12.85 5.13
CA ALA A 2 13.68 -11.70 5.51
C ALA A 2 14.14 -10.34 4.92
N LEU A 3 15.43 -10.00 5.01
CA LEU A 3 15.94 -8.72 4.49
C LEU A 3 15.75 -8.52 2.97
N ALA A 4 15.82 -9.60 2.18
CA ALA A 4 15.64 -9.53 0.73
C ALA A 4 14.17 -9.28 0.38
N LEU A 5 13.25 -9.96 1.07
CA LEU A 5 11.81 -9.74 0.95
C LEU A 5 11.44 -8.30 1.35
N ASN A 6 12.06 -7.79 2.42
CA ASN A 6 11.86 -6.43 2.89
C ASN A 6 12.25 -5.38 1.84
N ARG A 7 13.41 -5.58 1.19
CA ARG A 7 13.86 -4.72 0.09
C ARG A 7 12.93 -4.81 -1.11
N TYR A 8 12.48 -6.01 -1.47
CA TYR A 8 11.54 -6.20 -2.58
C TYR A 8 10.20 -5.48 -2.34
N ILE A 9 9.60 -5.66 -1.16
CA ILE A 9 8.35 -5.00 -0.80
C ILE A 9 8.52 -3.48 -0.80
N GLY A 10 9.59 -2.99 -0.18
CA GLY A 10 9.85 -1.56 -0.04
C GLY A 10 10.27 -0.82 -1.31
N ASN A 11 11.01 -1.48 -2.20
CA ASN A 11 11.59 -0.83 -3.38
C ASN A 11 10.84 -1.12 -4.68
N SER A 12 10.03 -2.18 -4.72
CA SER A 12 9.32 -2.59 -5.95
C SER A 12 7.82 -2.61 -5.74
N VAL A 13 7.33 -3.39 -4.78
CA VAL A 13 5.88 -3.60 -4.59
C VAL A 13 5.17 -2.31 -4.17
N LEU A 14 5.69 -1.62 -3.14
CA LEU A 14 5.07 -0.40 -2.63
C LEU A 14 5.05 0.74 -3.66
N PRO A 15 6.17 1.07 -4.36
CA PRO A 15 6.14 2.06 -5.43
C PRO A 15 5.15 1.71 -6.55
N MET A 16 5.00 0.42 -6.89
CA MET A 16 4.07 -0.03 -7.92
C MET A 16 2.62 0.18 -7.48
N LEU A 17 2.26 -0.23 -6.26
CA LEU A 17 0.92 0.00 -5.71
C LEU A 17 0.57 1.49 -5.68
N ILE A 18 1.52 2.34 -5.27
CA ILE A 18 1.35 3.79 -5.26
C ILE A 18 1.18 4.34 -6.66
N GLN A 19 1.99 3.92 -7.63
CA GLN A 19 1.94 4.44 -8.99
C GLN A 19 0.60 4.14 -9.67
N TYR A 20 0.02 2.98 -9.39
CA TYR A 20 -1.20 2.51 -10.02
C TYR A 20 -2.45 2.70 -9.14
N TYR A 21 -2.39 3.59 -8.13
CA TYR A 21 -3.48 3.75 -7.18
C TYR A 21 -4.82 4.12 -7.82
N SER A 22 -4.78 4.87 -8.93
CA SER A 22 -5.95 5.32 -9.68
C SER A 22 -6.76 4.17 -10.30
N TYR A 23 -6.13 3.03 -10.59
CA TYR A 23 -6.84 1.86 -11.11
C TYR A 23 -7.72 1.17 -10.06
N PHE A 24 -7.47 1.44 -8.78
CA PHE A 24 -8.30 0.92 -7.69
C PHE A 24 -9.58 1.75 -7.52
N THR A 25 -9.63 2.99 -7.99
CA THR A 25 -10.78 3.89 -7.81
C THR A 25 -12.02 3.41 -8.56
N ASP A 26 -11.87 2.83 -9.75
CA ASP A 26 -12.99 2.28 -10.55
C ASP A 26 -13.36 0.83 -10.18
N ALA A 27 -12.74 0.25 -9.15
CA ALA A 27 -12.90 -1.16 -8.79
C ALA A 27 -14.09 -1.43 -7.85
N GLU A 28 -15.25 -0.81 -8.10
CA GLU A 28 -16.46 -0.96 -7.24
C GLU A 28 -16.88 -2.42 -7.06
N ASN A 29 -16.77 -3.22 -8.13
CA ASN A 29 -17.07 -4.66 -8.12
C ASN A 29 -16.11 -5.48 -7.24
N TYR A 30 -15.00 -4.89 -6.80
CA TYR A 30 -13.96 -5.51 -5.98
C TYR A 30 -13.78 -4.84 -4.61
N ALA A 31 -14.81 -4.13 -4.12
CA ALA A 31 -14.75 -3.38 -2.86
C ALA A 31 -14.21 -4.20 -1.67
N SER A 32 -14.59 -5.47 -1.54
CA SER A 32 -14.11 -6.36 -0.47
C SER A 32 -12.61 -6.68 -0.59
N LEU A 33 -12.10 -6.85 -1.81
CA LEU A 33 -10.68 -7.06 -2.07
C LEU A 33 -9.88 -5.77 -1.80
N LEU A 34 -10.47 -4.63 -2.12
CA LEU A 34 -9.89 -3.32 -1.90
C LEU A 34 -9.74 -3.03 -0.39
N ASP A 35 -10.76 -3.36 0.39
CA ASP A 35 -10.73 -3.27 1.86
C ASP A 35 -9.67 -4.21 2.47
N ALA A 36 -9.61 -5.46 2.00
CA ALA A 36 -8.56 -6.40 2.42
C ALA A 36 -7.15 -5.91 2.07
N THR A 37 -6.99 -5.27 0.91
CA THR A 37 -5.73 -4.67 0.47
C THR A 37 -5.35 -3.50 1.38
N LEU A 38 -6.32 -2.63 1.70
CA LEU A 38 -6.14 -1.49 2.60
C LEU A 38 -5.71 -1.94 4.00
N HIS A 39 -6.39 -2.96 4.55
CA HIS A 39 -6.00 -3.58 5.83
C HIS A 39 -4.58 -4.14 5.80
N THR A 40 -4.19 -4.80 4.71
CA THR A 40 -2.86 -5.39 4.56
C THR A 40 -1.77 -4.32 4.47
N VAL A 41 -2.01 -3.28 3.67
CA VAL A 41 -1.07 -2.16 3.51
C VAL A 41 -0.98 -1.31 4.78
N TYR A 42 -2.08 -1.13 5.50
CA TYR A 42 -2.07 -0.51 6.83
C TYR A 42 -1.21 -1.28 7.83
N ARG A 43 -1.34 -2.61 7.89
CA ARG A 43 -0.46 -3.45 8.73
C ARG A 43 1.01 -3.31 8.29
N LEU A 44 1.26 -3.24 6.99
CA LEU A 44 2.60 -3.07 6.43
C LEU A 44 3.24 -1.74 6.87
N SER A 45 2.46 -0.65 6.95
CA SER A 45 2.92 0.67 7.42
C SER A 45 3.50 0.63 8.85
N LYS A 46 3.02 -0.31 9.69
CA LYS A 46 3.42 -0.44 11.10
C LYS A 46 4.65 -1.32 11.31
N VAL A 47 5.13 -2.01 10.27
CA VAL A 47 6.25 -2.95 10.45
C VAL A 47 7.58 -2.19 10.48
N LYS A 48 8.40 -2.47 11.50
CA LYS A 48 9.70 -1.79 11.77
C LYS A 48 10.77 -1.99 10.69
N ILE A 49 10.52 -2.89 9.76
CA ILE A 49 11.44 -3.30 8.69
C ILE A 49 11.55 -2.22 7.62
N LEU A 50 10.51 -1.39 7.47
CA LEU A 50 10.47 -0.34 6.47
C LEU A 50 11.34 0.83 6.93
N THR A 51 12.00 1.47 5.98
CA THR A 51 12.66 2.76 6.25
C THR A 51 11.61 3.84 6.53
N LYS A 52 12.03 4.97 7.12
CA LYS A 52 11.14 6.10 7.38
C LYS A 52 10.42 6.57 6.10
N GLY A 53 11.17 6.79 5.02
CA GLY A 53 10.60 7.24 3.75
C GLY A 53 9.68 6.22 3.08
N GLN A 54 9.90 4.92 3.28
CA GLN A 54 8.96 3.90 2.80
C GLN A 54 7.65 3.92 3.59
N ARG A 55 7.69 4.15 4.91
CA ARG A 55 6.48 4.29 5.72
C ARG A 55 5.66 5.52 5.33
N GLU A 56 6.32 6.66 5.08
CA GLU A 56 5.66 7.89 4.61
C GLU A 56 4.92 7.63 3.30
N LYS A 57 5.58 7.01 2.31
CA LYS A 57 4.96 6.61 1.04
C LYS A 57 3.74 5.68 1.21
N VAL A 58 3.80 4.75 2.16
CA VAL A 58 2.67 3.86 2.49
C VAL A 58 1.50 4.64 3.10
N SER A 59 1.79 5.59 3.99
CA SER A 59 0.76 6.46 4.57
C SER A 59 0.10 7.33 3.51
N ASP A 60 0.87 7.92 2.61
CA ASP A 60 0.34 8.73 1.49
C ASP A 60 -0.56 7.90 0.58
N PHE A 61 -0.19 6.65 0.29
CA PHE A 61 -1.02 5.70 -0.44
C PHE A 61 -2.37 5.44 0.23
N LEU A 62 -2.35 5.16 1.54
CA LEU A 62 -3.57 4.87 2.30
C LEU A 62 -4.52 6.07 2.31
N VAL A 63 -3.99 7.29 2.42
CA VAL A 63 -4.77 8.52 2.31
C VAL A 63 -5.34 8.68 0.91
N ALA A 64 -4.55 8.46 -0.14
CA ALA A 64 -5.02 8.54 -1.52
C ALA A 64 -6.11 7.51 -1.84
N LEU A 65 -6.00 6.29 -1.30
CA LEU A 65 -7.00 5.24 -1.51
C LEU A 65 -8.31 5.56 -0.78
N THR A 66 -8.25 5.98 0.49
CA THR A 66 -9.44 6.30 1.31
C THR A 66 -10.17 7.56 0.87
N ARG A 67 -9.44 8.56 0.34
CA ARG A 67 -10.03 9.82 -0.12
C ARG A 67 -10.89 9.67 -1.39
N ASN A 68 -10.78 8.54 -2.09
CA ASN A 68 -11.58 8.22 -3.27
C ASN A 68 -12.69 7.18 -2.99
N VAL A 69 -12.80 6.68 -1.76
CA VAL A 69 -13.81 5.66 -1.37
C VAL A 69 -15.06 6.30 -0.73
N GLY A 70 -15.17 7.64 -0.76
CA GLY A 70 -16.37 8.38 -0.34
C GLY A 70 -16.75 9.43 -1.36
#